data_AF-A0A7C2A935-F1
#
_entry.id   AF-A0A7C2A935-F1
#
_cell.length_a   1.000
_cell.length_b   1.000
_cell.length_c   1.000
_cell.angle_alpha   90.00
_cell.angle_beta   90.00
_cell.angle_gamma   90.00
#
_symmetry.space_group_name_H-M   'P 1'
#
loop_
_entity.id
_entity.type
_entity.pdbx_description
1 polymer ?
#
loop_
_entity_poly.entity_id
_entity_poly.type
_entity_poly.pdbx_seq_one_letter_code
_entity_poly.pdbx_strand_id
1 'polypeptide(L)' 'MEINWEIEDGYAGGSRPQTITIPDDELEMCETDEERRELVYEYIQDDFEQTVRWVFRKGYDDPDWLFA' A
#
# COMPACT_ATOMS: atom_id res chain seq x y z
N MET A 1 -17.24 3.22 -7.97
CA MET A 1 -16.73 4.36 -7.16
C MET A 1 -15.21 4.48 -7.24
N GLU A 2 -14.66 5.70 -7.42
CA GLU A 2 -13.22 5.95 -7.38
C GLU A 2 -12.78 6.38 -5.96
N ILE A 3 -11.68 5.80 -5.45
CA ILE A 3 -11.14 6.10 -4.13
C ILE A 3 -9.66 6.44 -4.25
N ASN A 4 -9.29 7.56 -3.64
CA ASN A 4 -7.91 7.99 -3.52
C ASN A 4 -7.38 7.61 -2.13
N TRP A 5 -6.24 6.94 -2.07
CA TRP A 5 -5.61 6.49 -0.82
C TRP A 5 -4.11 6.78 -0.86
N GLU A 6 -3.49 6.93 0.31
CA GLU A 6 -2.05 7.19 0.42
C GLU A 6 -1.46 6.50 1.64
N ILE A 7 -0.15 6.28 1.62
CA ILE A 7 0.60 5.68 2.73
C ILE A 7 1.40 6.77 3.42
N GLU A 8 1.21 6.89 4.72
CA GLU A 8 2.09 7.69 5.58
C GLU A 8 3.12 6.75 6.23
N ASP A 9 4.30 6.61 5.60
CA ASP A 9 5.37 5.71 6.07
C ASP A 9 6.54 6.42 6.77
N GLY A 10 6.51 7.76 6.79
CA GLY A 10 7.58 8.60 7.36
C GLY A 10 8.91 8.55 6.59
N TYR A 11 8.98 7.90 5.43
CA TYR A 11 10.16 7.87 4.57
C TYR A 11 10.21 9.10 3.65
N ALA A 12 11.42 9.49 3.24
CA ALA A 12 11.72 10.74 2.53
C ALA A 12 11.16 10.86 1.08
N GLY A 13 10.20 10.01 0.70
CA GLY A 13 9.58 9.98 -0.63
C GLY A 13 8.39 10.92 -0.82
N GLY A 14 7.84 11.47 0.27
CA GLY A 14 6.59 12.25 0.26
C GLY A 14 5.35 11.39 -0.01
N SER A 15 4.17 11.86 0.40
CA SER A 15 2.90 11.17 0.13
C SER A 15 2.72 10.96 -1.38
N ARG A 16 2.50 9.70 -1.79
CA ARG A 16 2.19 9.34 -3.17
C ARG A 16 0.76 8.82 -3.23
N PRO A 17 -0.23 9.69 -3.55
CA PRO A 17 -1.61 9.25 -3.66
C PRO A 17 -1.73 8.21 -4.78
N GLN A 18 -2.45 7.14 -4.46
CA GLN A 18 -2.86 6.06 -5.35
C GLN A 18 -4.37 6.13 -5.54
N THR A 19 -4.84 5.52 -6.62
CA THR A 19 -6.26 5.51 -6.98
C THR A 19 -6.71 4.09 -7.29
N ILE A 20 -7.79 3.67 -6.66
CA ILE A 20 -8.47 2.41 -6.92
C ILE A 20 -9.90 2.67 -7.36
N THR A 21 -10.48 1.74 -8.12
CA THR A 21 -11.89 1.79 -8.50
C THR A 21 -12.59 0.56 -7.98
N ILE A 22 -13.61 0.77 -7.14
CA ILE A 22 -14.50 -0.28 -6.67
C ILE A 22 -15.71 -0.36 -7.62
N PRO A 23 -16.05 -1.54 -8.16
CA PRO A 23 -17.24 -1.74 -8.96
C PRO A 23 -18.53 -1.37 -8.20
N ASP A 24 -19.48 -0.74 -8.89
CA ASP A 24 -20.71 -0.27 -8.25
C ASP A 24 -21.63 -1.44 -7.84
N ASP A 25 -21.56 -2.58 -8.55
CA ASP A 25 -22.29 -3.80 -8.21
C ASP A 25 -21.85 -4.40 -6.87
N GLU A 26 -20.56 -4.34 -6.53
CA GLU A 26 -20.08 -4.79 -5.23
C GLU A 26 -20.53 -3.85 -4.09
N LEU A 27 -20.59 -2.54 -4.35
CA LEU A 27 -21.09 -1.56 -3.39
C LEU A 27 -22.61 -1.67 -3.16
N GLU A 28 -23.36 -2.09 -4.18
CA GLU A 28 -24.79 -2.38 -4.09
C GLU A 28 -25.08 -3.64 -3.26
N MET A 29 -24.13 -4.59 -3.18
CA MET A 29 -24.24 -5.78 -2.32
C MET A 29 -24.04 -5.47 -0.83
N CYS A 30 -23.42 -4.34 -0.48
CA CYS A 30 -23.30 -3.91 0.90
C CYS A 30 -24.62 -3.31 1.41
N GLU A 31 -25.21 -3.94 2.42
CA GLU A 31 -26.45 -3.49 3.06
C GLU A 31 -26.19 -2.44 4.14
N THR A 32 -24.96 -2.41 4.68
CA THR A 32 -24.55 -1.53 5.77
C THR A 32 -23.33 -0.67 5.43
N ASP A 33 -23.17 0.45 6.15
CA ASP A 33 -21.98 1.30 6.03
C ASP A 33 -20.72 0.61 6.59
N GLU A 34 -20.87 -0.38 7.46
CA GLU A 34 -19.76 -1.19 7.98
C GLU A 34 -19.19 -2.09 6.88
N GLU A 35 -20.05 -2.85 6.18
CA GLU A 35 -19.66 -3.68 5.03
C GLU A 35 -19.01 -2.85 3.92
N ARG A 36 -19.50 -1.64 3.66
CA ARG A 36 -18.86 -0.74 2.70
C ARG A 36 -17.44 -0.35 3.11
N ARG A 37 -17.21 -0.10 4.41
CA ARG A 37 -15.87 0.24 4.91
C ARG A 37 -14.92 -0.94 4.82
N GLU A 38 -15.41 -2.13 5.14
CA GLU A 38 -14.64 -3.37 5.01
C GLU A 38 -14.26 -3.61 3.54
N LEU A 39 -15.22 -3.50 2.61
CA LEU A 39 -14.96 -3.61 1.18
C LEU A 39 -13.91 -2.60 0.70
N VAL A 40 -14.04 -1.33 1.11
CA VAL A 40 -13.04 -0.31 0.79
C VAL A 40 -11.66 -0.67 1.33
N TYR A 41 -11.60 -1.19 2.56
CA TYR A 41 -10.34 -1.59 3.18
C TYR A 41 -9.70 -2.78 2.45
N GLU A 42 -10.49 -3.78 2.05
CA GLU A 42 -10.01 -4.94 1.29
C GLU A 42 -9.38 -4.53 -0.04
N TYR A 43 -10.03 -3.64 -0.79
CA TYR A 43 -9.50 -3.12 -2.05
C TYR A 43 -8.20 -2.31 -1.87
N ILE A 44 -8.14 -1.47 -0.83
CA ILE A 44 -6.92 -0.72 -0.52
C ILE A 44 -5.79 -1.67 -0.12
N GLN A 45 -6.10 -2.70 0.68
CA GLN A 45 -5.12 -3.68 1.12
C GLN A 45 -4.57 -4.51 -0.04
N ASP A 46 -5.43 -4.98 -0.94
CA ASP A 46 -5.01 -5.71 -2.14
C ASP A 46 -4.11 -4.85 -3.05
N ASP A 47 -4.50 -3.60 -3.31
CA ASP A 47 -3.68 -2.65 -4.08
C ASP A 47 -2.34 -2.35 -3.42
N PHE A 48 -2.32 -2.22 -2.09
CA PHE A 48 -1.09 -2.06 -1.30
C PHE A 48 -0.16 -3.26 -1.47
N GLU A 49 -0.66 -4.49 -1.32
CA GLU A 49 0.14 -5.71 -1.41
C GLU A 49 0.72 -5.93 -2.82
N GLN A 50 0.01 -5.50 -3.86
CA GLN A 50 0.48 -5.61 -5.25
C GLN A 50 1.49 -4.51 -5.63
N THR A 51 1.30 -3.29 -5.11
CA THR A 51 2.07 -2.11 -5.51
C THR A 51 3.30 -1.87 -4.64
N VAL A 52 3.19 -2.09 -3.32
CA VAL A 52 4.23 -1.74 -2.36
C VAL A 52 5.18 -2.92 -2.15
N ARG A 53 6.48 -2.70 -2.34
CA ARG A 53 7.52 -3.71 -2.15
C ARG A 53 8.57 -3.23 -1.16
N TRP A 54 8.85 -4.07 -0.17
CA TRP A 54 9.95 -3.87 0.78
C TRP A 54 11.25 -4.36 0.14
N VAL A 55 12.21 -3.46 -0.07
CA VAL A 55 13.53 -3.80 -0.62
C VAL A 55 14.58 -3.67 0.49
N PHE A 56 15.11 -4.80 0.95
CA PHE A 56 16.26 -4.82 1.85
C PHE A 56 17.55 -4.81 1.04
N ARG A 57 18.28 -3.70 1.06
CA ARG A 57 19.65 -3.67 0.53
C ARG A 57 20.61 -4.01 1.67
N LYS A 58 21.32 -5.14 1.55
CA LYS A 58 22.46 -5.44 2.40
C LYS A 58 23.63 -4.52 1.97
N GLY A 59 23.81 -3.40 2.66
CA GLY A 59 25.14 -2.79 2.84
C GLY A 59 25.58 -3.22 4.24
N TYR A 60 26.75 -3.81 4.47
CA TYR A 60 28.06 -3.46 3.97
C TYR A 60 28.80 -4.70 3.49
N ASP A 61 29.49 -4.60 2.36
CA ASP A 61 30.67 -5.41 2.09
C ASP A 61 31.62 -5.27 3.30
N ASP A 62 32.03 -6.40 3.84
CA ASP A 62 33.10 -6.50 4.82
C ASP A 62 34.33 -5.80 4.22
N PRO A 63 34.80 -4.67 4.77
CA PRO A 63 35.93 -4.00 4.18
C PRO A 63 37.19 -4.79 4.52
N ASP A 64 37.63 -5.64 3.59
CA ASP A 64 38.91 -6.41 3.61
C ASP A 64 40.15 -5.52 3.91
N TRP A 65 40.01 -4.20 3.89
CA TRP A 65 41.05 -3.23 4.24
C TRP A 65 41.19 -2.93 5.75
N LEU A 66 40.34 -3.49 6.62
CA LEU A 66 40.46 -3.32 8.08
C LEU A 66 41.49 -4.26 8.73
N PHE A 67 42.07 -5.21 7.99
CA PHE A 67 43.05 -6.18 8.48
C PHE A 67 44.38 -6.20 7.68
N ALA A 68 44.71 -5.13 6.95
CA ALA A 68 45.99 -4.96 6.26
C ALA A 68 46.92 -3.98 6.96
#